data_AF-A0A2I0CWS1-F1
#
_entry.id   AF-A0A2I0CWS1-F1
#
_cell.length_a   1.000
_cell.length_b   1.000
_cell.length_c   1.000
_cell.angle_alpha   90.00
_cell.angle_beta   90.00
_cell.angle_gamma   90.00
#
_symmetry.space_group_name_H-M   'P 1'
#
loop_
_entity.id
_entity.type
_entity.pdbx_description
1 polymer ?
#
loop_
_entity_poly.entity_id
_entity_poly.type
_entity_poly.pdbx_seq_one_letter_code
_entity_poly.pdbx_strand_id
1 'polypeptide(L)'
;MVRVNEIVMKCTGFCAALLLCLCIIMSGCVQITINAPGFSGPVTPAASPSSQDVMKDDEPEPSVTAVTEKAPAGASGNPLFIVPYGDVSRVGHRTFTFNYAPQSGQQEYTLRIPVNMSVYYGARQMKIDLPASSMNPAEIRQYIDTFESDPAMEELYSGVLSQLRNARYKNGGYLSDDEYFELIVAFVQQIPYVENPSPKRKYPVEVIYDKAGDSDEKSLLLVNLLAREGYDVSLMVFEDLGYETTGIRVVEEVPDSSLKVFSDGKKDYVFVDAGVPRFIGSTPEVFQTADDPGIYPVGSGTKSYRPINYVWKIVADLNHLKKLGKIDKTTVINPWDKFGTCLWIKNSKLLQNTTCYCCDM
;
A
#
# COMPACT_ATOMS: atom_id res chain seq x y z
N MET A 1 22.92 55.17 70.04
CA MET A 1 21.63 54.69 69.50
C MET A 1 21.73 54.66 67.99
N VAL A 2 22.23 53.54 67.43
CA VAL A 2 21.50 52.51 66.64
C VAL A 2 21.29 52.89 65.15
N ARG A 3 22.16 52.29 64.30
CA ARG A 3 22.00 51.59 62.99
C ARG A 3 21.23 52.30 61.85
N VAL A 4 21.85 52.54 60.68
CA VAL A 4 22.12 51.59 59.56
C VAL A 4 20.87 50.86 59.09
N ASN A 5 20.35 51.21 57.90
CA ASN A 5 19.81 50.28 56.90
C ASN A 5 19.32 51.02 55.65
N GLU A 6 19.99 50.79 54.52
CA GLU A 6 19.45 51.10 53.20
C GLU A 6 19.98 50.10 52.14
N ILE A 7 19.53 48.84 52.20
CA ILE A 7 19.60 47.90 51.05
C ILE A 7 18.44 46.90 51.17
N VAL A 8 17.25 47.22 50.65
CA VAL A 8 16.25 46.20 50.27
C VAL A 8 15.38 46.72 49.11
N MET A 9 15.80 46.49 47.86
CA MET A 9 14.87 46.42 46.73
C MET A 9 15.51 45.65 45.58
N LYS A 10 15.25 44.33 45.55
CA LYS A 10 15.36 43.39 44.40
C LYS A 10 15.37 41.95 44.94
N CYS A 11 14.22 41.38 45.30
CA CYS A 11 14.16 39.93 45.57
C CYS A 11 12.75 39.31 45.49
N THR A 12 11.87 39.81 44.61
CA THR A 12 10.53 39.21 44.41
C THR A 12 10.29 38.63 43.02
N GLY A 13 11.19 38.84 42.05
CA GLY A 13 11.03 38.35 40.68
C GLY A 13 11.67 36.99 40.37
N PHE A 14 12.57 36.48 41.22
CA PHE A 14 13.39 35.30 40.88
C PHE A 14 12.80 33.96 41.38
N CYS A 15 11.93 33.97 42.39
CA CYS A 15 11.35 32.73 42.93
C CYS A 15 10.23 32.15 42.05
N ALA A 16 9.50 32.97 41.29
CA ALA A 16 8.39 32.47 40.46
C ALA A 16 8.87 31.72 39.21
N ALA A 17 9.99 32.14 38.60
CA ALA A 17 10.57 31.47 37.43
C ALA A 17 11.24 30.13 37.77
N LEU A 18 11.84 30.02 38.97
CA LEU A 18 12.47 28.79 39.44
C LEU A 18 11.44 27.71 39.86
N LEU A 19 10.28 28.12 40.39
CA LEU A 19 9.17 27.22 40.69
C LEU A 19 8.48 26.69 39.43
N LEU A 20 8.37 27.50 38.36
CA LEU A 20 7.79 27.05 37.09
C LEU A 20 8.71 26.03 36.37
N CYS A 21 10.03 26.20 36.44
CA CYS A 21 10.99 25.23 35.88
C CYS A 21 11.05 23.92 36.66
N LEU A 22 10.86 23.92 37.99
CA LEU A 22 10.83 22.68 38.77
C LEU A 22 9.55 21.85 38.57
N CYS A 23 8.42 22.48 38.24
CA CYS A 23 7.18 21.75 37.94
C CYS A 23 7.20 21.03 36.58
N ILE A 24 8.00 21.50 35.61
CA ILE A 24 8.16 20.84 34.31
C ILE A 24 9.08 19.61 34.40
N ILE A 25 10.01 19.58 35.37
CA ILE A 25 10.95 18.46 35.54
C ILE A 25 10.34 17.28 36.34
N MET A 26 9.20 17.50 37.02
CA MET A 26 8.53 16.49 37.86
C MET A 26 7.28 15.87 37.24
N SER A 27 6.93 16.20 35.98
CA SER A 27 5.79 15.60 35.27
C SER A 27 6.26 14.83 34.05
N GLY A 28 6.38 13.52 34.21
CA GLY A 28 6.27 12.56 33.11
C GLY A 28 7.52 12.38 32.24
N CYS A 29 8.24 11.29 32.50
CA CYS A 29 9.13 10.66 31.53
C CYS A 29 8.39 10.44 30.20
N VAL A 30 8.67 11.25 29.19
CA VAL A 30 8.47 10.84 27.79
C VAL A 30 9.59 9.86 27.49
N GLN A 31 9.32 8.56 27.66
CA GLN A 31 10.15 7.53 27.09
C GLN A 31 9.96 7.56 25.57
N ILE A 32 10.95 8.12 24.87
CA ILE A 32 11.12 7.86 23.44
C ILE A 32 11.65 6.43 23.33
N THR A 33 10.76 5.49 23.01
CA THR A 33 11.16 4.10 22.70
C THR A 33 11.76 4.08 21.30
N ILE A 34 13.09 4.13 21.24
CA ILE A 34 13.83 3.74 20.04
C ILE A 34 13.98 2.23 20.11
N ASN A 35 13.23 1.48 19.31
CA ASN A 35 13.47 0.04 19.17
C ASN A 35 14.86 -0.17 18.58
N ALA A 36 15.74 -0.80 19.35
CA ALA A 36 17.02 -1.29 18.85
C ALA A 36 16.80 -2.50 17.91
N PRO A 37 17.61 -2.66 16.84
CA PRO A 37 17.54 -3.83 15.98
C PRO A 37 17.92 -5.08 16.78
N GLY A 38 17.03 -6.08 16.76
CA GLY A 38 17.18 -7.34 17.47
C GLY A 38 18.40 -8.14 17.00
N PHE A 39 19.21 -8.55 17.96
CA PHE A 39 20.29 -9.52 17.79
C PHE A 39 19.71 -10.90 17.42
N SER A 40 20.31 -11.53 16.41
CA SER A 40 20.15 -12.95 16.09
C SER A 40 20.93 -13.81 17.08
N GLY A 41 20.24 -14.66 17.84
CA GLY A 41 20.82 -15.70 18.69
C GLY A 41 19.97 -16.97 18.65
N PRO A 42 20.57 -18.16 18.81
CA PRO A 42 20.01 -19.44 18.36
C PRO A 42 18.88 -19.93 19.27
N VAL A 43 17.79 -20.39 18.66
CA VAL A 43 16.65 -21.00 19.35
C VAL A 43 16.92 -22.48 19.55
N THR A 44 17.13 -22.89 20.80
CA THR A 44 16.96 -24.28 21.25
C THR A 44 15.57 -24.42 21.89
N PRO A 45 14.89 -25.58 21.73
CA PRO A 45 13.45 -25.67 21.92
C PRO A 45 13.10 -25.93 23.40
N ALA A 46 12.10 -25.22 23.91
CA ALA A 46 11.55 -25.47 25.24
C ALA A 46 10.05 -25.79 25.17
N ALA A 47 9.77 -27.05 25.46
CA ALA A 47 8.59 -27.69 26.05
C ALA A 47 7.23 -26.95 26.04
N SER A 48 6.24 -27.67 25.51
CA SER A 48 4.80 -27.42 25.63
C SER A 48 4.30 -27.41 27.09
N PRO A 49 3.30 -26.58 27.39
CA PRO A 49 2.25 -26.91 28.32
C PRO A 49 0.93 -27.20 27.60
N SER A 50 0.23 -28.17 28.15
CA SER A 50 -1.02 -28.76 27.68
C SER A 50 -2.26 -27.91 27.97
N SER A 51 -3.12 -27.81 26.95
CA SER A 51 -4.60 -27.96 26.95
C SER A 51 -5.53 -27.06 27.79
N GLN A 52 -6.68 -26.77 27.14
CA GLN A 52 -7.94 -26.13 27.57
C GLN A 52 -7.98 -24.61 27.33
N ASP A 53 -8.87 -23.99 26.54
CA ASP A 53 -10.15 -24.37 25.94
C ASP A 53 -10.23 -23.83 24.49
N VAL A 54 -10.71 -24.65 23.55
CA VAL A 54 -10.99 -24.26 22.17
C VAL A 54 -12.50 -24.13 22.01
N MET A 55 -12.99 -22.90 21.79
CA MET A 55 -14.31 -22.70 21.19
C MET A 55 -14.23 -23.20 19.75
N LYS A 56 -15.00 -24.25 19.46
CA LYS A 56 -15.28 -24.71 18.09
C LYS A 56 -16.19 -23.70 17.41
N ASP A 57 -15.68 -23.03 16.39
CA ASP A 57 -16.52 -22.52 15.30
C ASP A 57 -16.82 -23.70 14.37
N ASP A 58 -18.11 -24.04 14.26
CA ASP A 58 -18.63 -25.09 13.39
C ASP A 58 -18.39 -24.74 11.91
N GLU A 59 -17.41 -25.40 11.32
CA GLU A 59 -17.26 -25.55 9.87
C GLU A 59 -18.22 -26.67 9.41
N PRO A 60 -19.29 -26.40 8.64
CA PRO A 60 -20.09 -27.46 8.08
C PRO A 60 -19.35 -28.10 6.90
N GLU A 61 -19.03 -29.39 7.05
CA GLU A 61 -18.65 -30.26 5.93
C GLU A 61 -19.74 -30.20 4.84
N PRO A 62 -19.37 -30.07 3.55
CA PRO A 62 -20.36 -30.10 2.49
C PRO A 62 -20.85 -31.55 2.31
N SER A 63 -22.10 -31.78 2.70
CA SER A 63 -22.82 -32.99 2.31
C SER A 63 -23.01 -32.99 0.78
N VAL A 64 -22.32 -33.91 0.13
CA VAL A 64 -22.45 -34.17 -1.31
C VAL A 64 -23.85 -34.70 -1.58
N THR A 65 -24.78 -33.79 -1.88
CA THR A 65 -26.01 -34.13 -2.58
C THR A 65 -25.83 -33.63 -4.00
N ALA A 66 -25.46 -34.54 -4.91
CA ALA A 66 -25.34 -34.26 -6.33
C ALA A 66 -26.73 -33.95 -6.90
N VAL A 67 -27.12 -32.68 -6.86
CA VAL A 67 -28.15 -32.14 -7.74
C VAL A 67 -27.43 -31.72 -9.01
N THR A 68 -27.55 -32.54 -10.05
CA THR A 68 -27.11 -32.19 -11.40
C THR A 68 -28.06 -31.12 -11.94
N GLU A 69 -27.90 -29.89 -11.47
CA GLU A 69 -28.54 -28.74 -12.09
C GLU A 69 -27.78 -28.44 -13.38
N LYS A 70 -28.41 -28.87 -14.47
CA LYS A 70 -27.94 -28.67 -15.84
C LYS A 70 -27.77 -27.16 -16.05
N ALA A 71 -26.52 -26.71 -16.15
CA ALA A 71 -26.16 -25.33 -16.44
C ALA A 71 -27.04 -24.80 -17.59
N PRO A 72 -27.64 -23.60 -17.47
CA PRO A 72 -28.42 -23.04 -18.55
C PRO A 72 -27.48 -22.82 -19.75
N ALA A 73 -27.72 -23.60 -20.81
CA ALA A 73 -27.08 -23.42 -22.10
C ALA A 73 -27.52 -22.07 -22.66
N GLY A 74 -26.70 -21.03 -22.44
CA GLY A 74 -27.06 -19.68 -22.85
C GLY A 74 -26.19 -18.56 -22.29
N ALA A 75 -24.88 -18.77 -22.09
CA ALA A 75 -23.95 -17.66 -21.85
C ALA A 75 -22.90 -17.67 -22.97
N SER A 76 -23.17 -16.91 -24.02
CA SER A 76 -22.17 -16.44 -24.98
C SER A 76 -21.24 -15.44 -24.26
N GLY A 77 -20.46 -15.91 -23.29
CA GLY A 77 -19.48 -15.12 -22.57
C GLY A 77 -18.06 -15.42 -23.05
N ASN A 78 -17.14 -14.47 -22.88
CA ASN A 78 -15.72 -14.73 -23.04
C ASN A 78 -15.36 -15.92 -22.12
N PRO A 79 -14.74 -17.00 -22.63
CA PRO A 79 -14.41 -18.18 -21.81
C PRO A 79 -13.46 -17.89 -20.65
N LEU A 80 -12.84 -16.70 -20.66
CA LEU A 80 -11.96 -16.23 -19.61
C LEU A 80 -12.70 -15.46 -18.51
N PHE A 81 -13.98 -15.11 -18.68
CA PHE A 81 -14.74 -14.42 -17.63
C PHE A 81 -15.30 -15.40 -16.60
N ILE A 82 -15.38 -14.93 -15.35
CA ILE A 82 -15.95 -15.64 -14.23
C ILE A 82 -17.40 -15.99 -14.54
N VAL A 83 -17.71 -17.26 -14.39
CA VAL A 83 -19.08 -17.74 -14.29
C VAL A 83 -19.41 -17.86 -12.80
N PRO A 84 -20.31 -17.03 -12.25
CA PRO A 84 -20.70 -17.12 -10.84
C PRO A 84 -21.14 -18.54 -10.47
N TYR A 85 -20.70 -19.03 -9.31
CA TYR A 85 -20.92 -20.41 -8.86
C TYR A 85 -21.53 -20.46 -7.46
N GLY A 86 -22.62 -21.20 -7.31
CA GLY A 86 -23.36 -21.31 -6.05
C GLY A 86 -24.42 -20.21 -5.88
N ASP A 87 -24.76 -19.89 -4.63
CA ASP A 87 -25.82 -18.92 -4.32
C ASP A 87 -25.41 -17.48 -4.65
N VAL A 88 -26.01 -16.93 -5.71
CA VAL A 88 -25.78 -15.58 -6.22
C VAL A 88 -26.26 -14.47 -5.30
N SER A 89 -27.11 -14.78 -4.32
CA SER A 89 -27.61 -13.81 -3.33
C SER A 89 -26.72 -13.70 -2.09
N ARG A 90 -25.79 -14.64 -1.91
CA ARG A 90 -24.94 -14.70 -0.72
C ARG A 90 -23.84 -13.65 -0.79
N VAL A 91 -23.87 -12.69 0.13
CA VAL A 91 -22.85 -11.65 0.26
C VAL A 91 -22.07 -11.83 1.57
N GLY A 92 -20.77 -12.13 1.44
CA GLY A 92 -19.80 -12.07 2.53
C GLY A 92 -19.34 -10.64 2.78
N HIS A 93 -18.67 -10.40 3.91
CA HIS A 93 -18.04 -9.12 4.18
C HIS A 93 -16.61 -9.32 4.67
N ARG A 94 -15.72 -8.41 4.27
CA ARG A 94 -14.33 -8.38 4.72
C ARG A 94 -13.97 -7.01 5.26
N THR A 95 -13.39 -7.03 6.45
CA THR A 95 -12.91 -5.84 7.13
C THR A 95 -11.40 -5.73 6.98
N PHE A 96 -10.95 -4.57 6.51
CA PHE A 96 -9.55 -4.19 6.39
C PHE A 96 -9.29 -2.99 7.28
N THR A 97 -8.18 -3.03 8.01
CA THR A 97 -7.66 -1.91 8.77
C THR A 97 -6.26 -1.60 8.25
N PHE A 98 -6.01 -0.33 7.91
CA PHE A 98 -4.73 0.10 7.36
C PHE A 98 -4.43 1.55 7.76
N ASN A 99 -3.15 1.91 7.72
CA ASN A 99 -2.69 3.23 8.11
C ASN A 99 -2.33 4.08 6.89
N TYR A 100 -2.75 5.34 6.89
CA TYR A 100 -2.29 6.34 5.94
C TYR A 100 -2.26 7.71 6.63
N ALA A 101 -1.13 8.38 6.58
CA ALA A 101 -0.93 9.70 7.15
C ALA A 101 -0.82 10.72 6.01
N PRO A 102 -1.93 11.35 5.61
CA PRO A 102 -1.86 12.55 4.78
C PRO A 102 -1.15 13.68 5.55
N GLN A 103 -1.00 14.85 4.92
CA GLN A 103 -0.35 16.00 5.58
C GLN A 103 -1.02 16.42 6.90
N SER A 104 -2.33 16.17 7.04
CA SER A 104 -3.09 16.49 8.24
C SER A 104 -2.77 15.61 9.46
N GLY A 105 -1.95 14.57 9.28
CA GLY A 105 -1.49 13.69 10.36
C GLY A 105 -1.89 12.23 10.18
N GLN A 106 -1.40 11.38 11.08
CA GLN A 106 -1.61 9.94 11.01
C GLN A 106 -3.07 9.56 11.23
N GLN A 107 -3.59 8.68 10.36
CA GLN A 107 -4.95 8.20 10.44
C GLN A 107 -5.02 6.69 10.15
N GLU A 108 -5.83 6.00 10.95
CA GLU A 108 -6.24 4.63 10.68
C GLU A 108 -7.56 4.63 9.90
N TYR A 109 -7.64 3.77 8.89
CA TYR A 109 -8.81 3.58 8.05
C TYR A 109 -9.33 2.17 8.20
N THR A 110 -10.66 2.03 8.24
CA THR A 110 -11.34 0.74 8.29
C THR A 110 -12.34 0.67 7.14
N LEU A 111 -12.17 -0.30 6.25
CA LEU A 111 -13.11 -0.55 5.14
C LEU A 111 -13.85 -1.84 5.41
N ARG A 112 -15.17 -1.83 5.20
CA ARG A 112 -16.01 -3.04 5.22
C ARG A 112 -16.51 -3.31 3.82
N ILE A 113 -15.87 -4.25 3.14
CA ILE A 113 -16.06 -4.52 1.72
C ILE A 113 -17.04 -5.69 1.56
N PRO A 114 -18.16 -5.51 0.83
CA PRO A 114 -19.04 -6.61 0.47
C PRO A 114 -18.38 -7.48 -0.59
N VAL A 115 -18.56 -8.80 -0.49
CA VAL A 115 -18.04 -9.77 -1.46
C VAL A 115 -19.16 -10.69 -1.87
N ASN A 116 -19.51 -10.68 -3.16
CA ASN A 116 -20.45 -11.64 -3.72
C ASN A 116 -19.80 -13.03 -3.73
N MET A 117 -20.35 -13.96 -2.93
CA MET A 117 -19.75 -15.27 -2.74
C MET A 117 -19.79 -16.12 -4.00
N SER A 118 -20.81 -15.93 -4.85
CA SER A 118 -20.89 -16.67 -6.11
C SER A 118 -19.78 -16.29 -7.08
N VAL A 119 -19.42 -15.00 -7.12
CA VAL A 119 -18.28 -14.50 -7.91
C VAL A 119 -16.97 -15.03 -7.34
N TYR A 120 -16.79 -15.00 -6.02
CA TYR A 120 -15.61 -15.58 -5.38
C TYR A 120 -15.45 -17.07 -5.71
N TYR A 121 -16.49 -17.88 -5.53
CA TYR A 121 -16.40 -19.31 -5.85
C TYR A 121 -16.25 -19.57 -7.35
N GLY A 122 -16.84 -18.75 -8.21
CA GLY A 122 -16.64 -18.79 -9.66
C GLY A 122 -15.19 -18.52 -10.05
N ALA A 123 -14.58 -17.46 -9.48
CA ALA A 123 -13.18 -17.12 -9.67
C ALA A 123 -12.25 -18.29 -9.28
N ARG A 124 -12.54 -18.99 -8.19
CA ARG A 124 -11.79 -20.19 -7.75
C ARG A 124 -11.79 -21.33 -8.77
N GLN A 125 -12.77 -21.38 -9.68
CA GLN A 125 -12.83 -22.38 -10.76
C GLN A 125 -12.03 -21.97 -11.99
N MET A 126 -11.69 -20.69 -12.11
CA MET A 126 -10.97 -20.17 -13.26
C MET A 126 -9.52 -20.70 -13.26
N LYS A 127 -9.01 -20.98 -14.45
CA LYS A 127 -7.63 -21.44 -14.66
C LYS A 127 -6.94 -20.42 -15.56
N ILE A 128 -6.46 -19.35 -14.95
CA ILE A 128 -5.73 -18.30 -15.66
C ILE A 128 -4.30 -18.35 -15.20
N ASP A 129 -3.45 -18.81 -16.12
CA ASP A 129 -2.03 -18.77 -15.94
C ASP A 129 -1.51 -17.40 -16.39
N LEU A 130 -0.51 -16.93 -15.67
CA LEU A 130 0.22 -15.72 -16.02
C LEU A 130 0.92 -15.91 -17.38
N PRO A 131 0.75 -15.01 -18.34
CA PRO A 131 1.51 -15.04 -19.58
C PRO A 131 2.88 -14.35 -19.43
N ALA A 132 3.47 -14.19 -18.24
CA ALA A 132 4.65 -13.32 -18.11
C ALA A 132 5.92 -13.86 -18.80
N SER A 133 5.91 -15.11 -19.26
CA SER A 133 6.93 -15.62 -20.19
C SER A 133 6.49 -15.57 -21.67
N SER A 134 5.27 -15.14 -21.94
CA SER A 134 4.76 -14.91 -23.30
C SER A 134 5.27 -13.58 -23.81
N MET A 135 6.07 -13.63 -24.87
CA MET A 135 6.50 -12.46 -25.63
C MET A 135 5.42 -11.98 -26.61
N ASN A 136 4.15 -12.41 -26.44
CA ASN A 136 3.04 -12.08 -27.34
C ASN A 136 2.15 -10.99 -26.71
N PRO A 137 2.22 -9.73 -27.20
CA PRO A 137 1.43 -8.63 -26.65
C PRO A 137 -0.08 -8.86 -26.70
N ALA A 138 -0.58 -9.65 -27.67
CA ALA A 138 -2.01 -9.94 -27.78
C ALA A 138 -2.49 -10.88 -26.65
N GLU A 139 -1.66 -11.85 -26.25
CA GLU A 139 -1.95 -12.74 -25.13
C GLU A 139 -1.92 -11.99 -23.80
N ILE A 140 -0.93 -11.11 -23.62
CA ILE A 140 -0.86 -10.25 -22.43
C ILE A 140 -2.08 -9.32 -22.35
N ARG A 141 -2.50 -8.72 -23.47
CA ARG A 141 -3.72 -7.90 -23.50
C ARG A 141 -4.97 -8.71 -23.13
N GLN A 142 -5.12 -9.91 -23.67
CA GLN A 142 -6.25 -10.79 -23.34
C GLN A 142 -6.25 -11.20 -21.85
N TYR A 143 -5.07 -11.43 -21.28
CA TYR A 143 -4.92 -11.69 -19.85
C TYR A 143 -5.40 -10.48 -19.02
N ILE A 144 -4.95 -9.26 -19.34
CA ILE A 144 -5.37 -8.04 -18.64
C ILE A 144 -6.88 -7.82 -18.80
N ASP A 145 -7.43 -8.02 -20.00
CA ASP A 145 -8.87 -7.89 -20.29
C ASP A 145 -9.73 -8.79 -19.40
N THR A 146 -9.19 -9.92 -18.97
CA THR A 146 -9.89 -10.86 -18.11
C THR A 146 -10.14 -10.31 -16.71
N PHE A 147 -9.25 -9.46 -16.20
CA PHE A 147 -9.48 -8.80 -14.90
C PHE A 147 -10.15 -7.44 -15.09
N GLU A 148 -9.79 -6.74 -16.17
CA GLU A 148 -10.28 -5.39 -16.43
C GLU A 148 -11.75 -5.35 -16.84
N SER A 149 -12.17 -6.27 -17.71
CA SER A 149 -13.47 -6.20 -18.39
C SER A 149 -14.46 -7.28 -17.96
N ASP A 150 -14.14 -8.10 -16.96
CA ASP A 150 -15.06 -9.12 -16.46
C ASP A 150 -16.25 -8.48 -15.72
N PRO A 151 -17.48 -8.61 -16.23
CA PRO A 151 -18.65 -7.99 -15.62
C PRO A 151 -18.93 -8.49 -14.18
N ALA A 152 -18.53 -9.71 -13.85
CA ALA A 152 -18.71 -10.27 -12.52
C ALA A 152 -17.87 -9.53 -11.45
N MET A 153 -16.80 -8.86 -11.87
CA MET A 153 -15.89 -8.13 -10.98
C MET A 153 -16.36 -6.72 -10.63
N GLU A 154 -17.29 -6.13 -11.40
CA GLU A 154 -17.69 -4.73 -11.21
C GLU A 154 -18.30 -4.43 -9.85
N GLU A 155 -19.10 -5.36 -9.31
CA GLU A 155 -19.68 -5.19 -7.97
C GLU A 155 -18.60 -5.09 -6.90
N LEU A 156 -17.55 -5.93 -7.00
CA LEU A 156 -16.41 -5.88 -6.08
C LEU A 156 -15.68 -4.54 -6.19
N TYR A 157 -15.27 -4.14 -7.40
CA TYR A 157 -14.52 -2.90 -7.58
C TYR A 157 -15.32 -1.68 -7.09
N SER A 158 -16.61 -1.61 -7.43
CA SER A 158 -17.51 -0.57 -6.95
C SER A 158 -17.64 -0.57 -5.42
N GLY A 159 -17.74 -1.75 -4.81
CA GLY A 159 -17.80 -1.90 -3.35
C GLY A 159 -16.53 -1.41 -2.65
N VAL A 160 -15.35 -1.78 -3.15
CA VAL A 160 -14.05 -1.34 -2.63
C VAL A 160 -13.91 0.19 -2.79
N LEU A 161 -14.15 0.71 -4.00
CA LEU A 161 -14.02 2.13 -4.32
C LEU A 161 -15.02 2.99 -3.54
N SER A 162 -16.24 2.51 -3.30
CA SER A 162 -17.21 3.21 -2.44
C SER A 162 -16.66 3.44 -1.03
N GLN A 163 -16.03 2.41 -0.44
CA GLN A 163 -15.39 2.56 0.88
C GLN A 163 -14.20 3.53 0.85
N LEU A 164 -13.37 3.46 -0.19
CA LEU A 164 -12.22 4.36 -0.36
C LEU A 164 -12.64 5.81 -0.62
N ARG A 165 -13.67 6.04 -1.43
CA ARG A 165 -14.26 7.37 -1.65
C ARG A 165 -14.80 7.95 -0.35
N ASN A 166 -15.47 7.15 0.49
CA ASN A 166 -15.90 7.61 1.81
C ASN A 166 -14.70 7.97 2.70
N ALA A 167 -13.63 7.17 2.66
CA ALA A 167 -12.38 7.47 3.36
C ALA A 167 -11.72 8.78 2.90
N ARG A 168 -11.83 9.12 1.60
CA ARG A 168 -11.35 10.39 1.02
C ARG A 168 -11.90 11.63 1.72
N TYR A 169 -13.12 11.55 2.25
CA TYR A 169 -13.83 12.65 2.91
C TYR A 169 -13.91 12.49 4.44
N LYS A 170 -13.12 11.59 5.02
CA LYS A 170 -13.20 11.27 6.45
C LYS A 170 -12.92 12.50 7.32
N ASN A 171 -13.68 12.62 8.42
CA ASN A 171 -13.59 13.73 9.39
C ASN A 171 -13.79 15.15 8.80
N GLY A 172 -14.49 15.27 7.67
CA GLY A 172 -14.69 16.56 7.00
C GLY A 172 -13.46 17.09 6.25
N GLY A 173 -12.39 16.27 6.16
CA GLY A 173 -11.25 16.54 5.30
C GLY A 173 -11.53 16.21 3.85
N TYR A 174 -10.58 16.55 2.98
CA TYR A 174 -10.60 16.19 1.57
C TYR A 174 -9.19 15.83 1.13
N LEU A 175 -8.99 14.59 0.68
CA LEU A 175 -7.76 14.20 0.02
C LEU A 175 -7.78 14.70 -1.43
N SER A 176 -6.69 15.36 -1.84
CA SER A 176 -6.42 15.68 -3.24
C SER A 176 -6.40 14.41 -4.12
N ASP A 177 -6.40 14.56 -5.44
CA ASP A 177 -6.30 13.39 -6.33
C ASP A 177 -4.99 12.61 -6.08
N ASP A 178 -3.88 13.28 -5.78
CA ASP A 178 -2.62 12.59 -5.48
C ASP A 178 -2.66 11.88 -4.11
N GLU A 179 -3.23 12.50 -3.07
CA GLU A 179 -3.40 11.84 -1.77
C GLU A 179 -4.43 10.70 -1.82
N TYR A 180 -5.45 10.83 -2.66
CA TYR A 180 -6.43 9.77 -2.87
C TYR A 180 -5.80 8.60 -3.63
N PHE A 181 -4.95 8.86 -4.62
CA PHE A 181 -4.10 7.84 -5.24
C PHE A 181 -3.24 7.12 -4.19
N GLU A 182 -2.49 7.87 -3.37
CA GLU A 182 -1.66 7.33 -2.30
C GLU A 182 -2.48 6.49 -1.29
N LEU A 183 -3.69 6.92 -0.93
CA LEU A 183 -4.60 6.16 -0.06
C LEU A 183 -4.96 4.78 -0.67
N ILE A 184 -5.27 4.72 -1.97
CA ILE A 184 -5.60 3.47 -2.67
C ILE A 184 -4.37 2.55 -2.69
N VAL A 185 -3.18 3.08 -3.01
CA VAL A 185 -1.93 2.32 -2.99
C VAL A 185 -1.62 1.81 -1.58
N ALA A 186 -1.77 2.65 -0.55
CA ALA A 186 -1.53 2.30 0.84
C ALA A 186 -2.47 1.19 1.33
N PHE A 187 -3.74 1.23 0.92
CA PHE A 187 -4.71 0.17 1.19
C PHE A 187 -4.25 -1.17 0.61
N VAL A 188 -3.91 -1.20 -0.69
CA VAL A 188 -3.53 -2.45 -1.36
C VAL A 188 -2.21 -2.99 -0.83
N GLN A 189 -1.18 -2.14 -0.65
CA GLN A 189 0.11 -2.58 -0.12
C GLN A 189 0.01 -3.20 1.27
N GLN A 190 -0.93 -2.75 2.10
CA GLN A 190 -1.14 -3.28 3.45
C GLN A 190 -2.04 -4.53 3.50
N ILE A 191 -2.54 -5.03 2.36
CA ILE A 191 -3.05 -6.39 2.28
C ILE A 191 -1.87 -7.36 2.51
N PRO A 192 -1.98 -8.33 3.43
CA PRO A 192 -0.93 -9.30 3.71
C PRO A 192 -0.32 -9.93 2.45
N TYR A 193 1.01 -9.91 2.38
CA TYR A 193 1.75 -10.60 1.34
C TYR A 193 1.78 -12.10 1.64
N VAL A 194 1.26 -12.91 0.72
CA VAL A 194 1.37 -14.37 0.79
C VAL A 194 1.80 -14.84 -0.59
N GLU A 195 2.97 -15.46 -0.67
CA GLU A 195 3.50 -16.01 -1.92
C GLU A 195 2.53 -17.06 -2.46
N ASN A 196 2.18 -16.95 -3.74
CA ASN A 196 1.39 -17.95 -4.43
C ASN A 196 2.34 -18.91 -5.17
N PRO A 197 2.47 -20.18 -4.72
CA PRO A 197 3.31 -21.15 -5.42
C PRO A 197 2.66 -21.69 -6.70
N SER A 198 1.40 -21.31 -6.98
CA SER A 198 0.68 -21.72 -8.19
C SER A 198 1.02 -20.79 -9.35
N PRO A 199 1.15 -21.31 -10.59
CA PRO A 199 1.21 -20.45 -11.78
C PRO A 199 -0.12 -19.72 -12.05
N LYS A 200 -1.20 -20.14 -11.38
CA LYS A 200 -2.53 -19.54 -11.49
C LYS A 200 -2.64 -18.33 -10.59
N ARG A 201 -3.08 -17.21 -11.16
CA ARG A 201 -3.25 -15.96 -10.40
C ARG A 201 -4.64 -15.88 -9.78
N LYS A 202 -4.67 -15.45 -8.53
CA LYS A 202 -5.93 -15.08 -7.87
C LYS A 202 -6.56 -13.90 -8.58
N TYR A 203 -7.88 -13.97 -8.73
CA TYR A 203 -8.65 -12.79 -9.09
C TYR A 203 -8.68 -11.78 -7.96
N PRO A 204 -8.91 -10.49 -8.24
CA PRO A 204 -9.03 -9.48 -7.19
C PRO A 204 -10.12 -9.77 -6.16
N VAL A 205 -11.18 -10.53 -6.51
CA VAL A 205 -12.20 -11.00 -5.56
C VAL A 205 -11.63 -11.99 -4.55
N GLU A 206 -10.72 -12.86 -4.98
CA GLU A 206 -10.01 -13.78 -4.09
C GLU A 206 -9.02 -13.01 -3.20
N VAL A 207 -8.28 -12.03 -3.74
CA VAL A 207 -7.35 -11.20 -2.94
C VAL A 207 -8.10 -10.48 -1.80
N ILE A 208 -9.27 -9.91 -2.11
CA ILE A 208 -10.11 -9.23 -1.11
C ILE A 208 -10.74 -10.24 -0.14
N TYR A 209 -11.25 -11.37 -0.61
CA TYR A 209 -11.89 -12.36 0.24
C TYR A 209 -10.90 -13.07 1.17
N ASP A 210 -9.75 -13.49 0.65
CA ASP A 210 -8.71 -14.17 1.42
C ASP A 210 -7.92 -13.20 2.29
N LYS A 211 -8.03 -11.89 2.01
CA LYS A 211 -7.22 -10.83 2.62
C LYS A 211 -5.72 -11.08 2.45
N ALA A 212 -5.34 -11.64 1.30
CA ALA A 212 -3.96 -12.01 1.01
C ALA A 212 -3.73 -12.18 -0.50
N GLY A 213 -2.55 -11.77 -0.96
CA GLY A 213 -2.08 -12.02 -2.31
C GLY A 213 -0.58 -11.77 -2.43
N ASP A 214 0.03 -12.24 -3.51
CA ASP A 214 1.42 -11.91 -3.85
C ASP A 214 1.50 -10.54 -4.57
N SER A 215 2.69 -10.20 -5.07
CA SER A 215 2.91 -8.89 -5.70
C SER A 215 2.10 -8.70 -6.98
N ASP A 216 1.95 -9.74 -7.78
CA ASP A 216 1.31 -9.69 -9.09
C ASP A 216 -0.22 -9.58 -8.91
N GLU A 217 -0.77 -10.42 -8.03
CA GLU A 217 -2.20 -10.42 -7.67
C GLU A 217 -2.64 -9.08 -7.05
N LYS A 218 -1.81 -8.52 -6.17
CA LYS A 218 -2.06 -7.20 -5.57
C LYS A 218 -1.92 -6.09 -6.62
N SER A 219 -1.01 -6.22 -7.59
CA SER A 219 -0.85 -5.25 -8.69
C SER A 219 -2.07 -5.25 -9.62
N LEU A 220 -2.64 -6.41 -9.93
CA LEU A 220 -3.89 -6.51 -10.71
C LEU A 220 -5.07 -5.86 -9.99
N LEU A 221 -5.20 -6.06 -8.68
CA LEU A 221 -6.20 -5.35 -7.87
C LEU A 221 -5.95 -3.83 -7.94
N LEU A 222 -4.72 -3.39 -7.71
CA LEU A 222 -4.35 -1.97 -7.66
C LEU A 222 -4.63 -1.25 -8.98
N VAL A 223 -4.12 -1.77 -10.10
CA VAL A 223 -4.26 -1.14 -11.42
C VAL A 223 -5.74 -0.99 -11.80
N ASN A 224 -6.58 -1.99 -11.48
CA ASN A 224 -7.99 -1.97 -11.81
C ASN A 224 -8.82 -1.02 -10.95
N LEU A 225 -8.45 -0.84 -9.68
CA LEU A 225 -9.06 0.18 -8.82
C LEU A 225 -8.70 1.59 -9.33
N LEU A 226 -7.43 1.82 -9.65
CA LEU A 226 -6.93 3.12 -10.09
C LEU A 226 -7.50 3.51 -11.47
N ALA A 227 -7.56 2.57 -12.41
CA ALA A 227 -8.16 2.81 -13.74
C ALA A 227 -9.61 3.31 -13.62
N ARG A 228 -10.41 2.70 -12.72
CA ARG A 228 -11.80 3.08 -12.45
C ARG A 228 -11.96 4.44 -11.74
N GLU A 229 -10.90 4.93 -11.09
CA GLU A 229 -10.84 6.29 -10.51
C GLU A 229 -10.28 7.34 -11.48
N GLY A 230 -10.00 6.95 -12.72
CA GLY A 230 -9.58 7.83 -13.81
C GLY A 230 -8.08 8.15 -13.82
N TYR A 231 -7.26 7.36 -13.13
CA TYR A 231 -5.80 7.47 -13.24
C TYR A 231 -5.29 6.83 -14.53
N ASP A 232 -4.28 7.46 -15.14
CA ASP A 232 -3.59 6.97 -16.33
C ASP A 232 -2.55 5.94 -15.88
N VAL A 233 -3.00 4.70 -15.72
CA VAL A 233 -2.21 3.58 -15.21
C VAL A 233 -1.95 2.53 -16.27
N SER A 234 -0.93 1.72 -16.04
CA SER A 234 -0.58 0.58 -16.87
C SER A 234 -0.27 -0.63 -16.00
N LEU A 235 -0.43 -1.83 -16.57
CA LEU A 235 0.29 -2.99 -16.08
C LEU A 235 1.65 -3.03 -16.79
N MET A 236 2.73 -3.03 -16.02
CA MET A 236 4.10 -3.22 -16.51
C MET A 236 4.46 -4.69 -16.37
N VAL A 237 4.84 -5.32 -17.47
CA VAL A 237 5.20 -6.75 -17.52
C VAL A 237 6.69 -6.86 -17.80
N PHE A 238 7.45 -7.29 -16.80
CA PHE A 238 8.88 -7.59 -16.90
C PHE A 238 9.05 -9.05 -17.33
N GLU A 239 9.07 -9.27 -18.64
CA GLU A 239 9.04 -10.62 -19.23
C GLU A 239 10.23 -11.49 -18.74
N ASP A 240 11.44 -10.93 -18.74
CA ASP A 240 12.65 -11.65 -18.29
C ASP A 240 12.62 -12.05 -16.81
N LEU A 241 11.81 -11.35 -16.01
CA LEU A 241 11.66 -11.61 -14.58
C LEU A 241 10.38 -12.39 -14.26
N GLY A 242 9.50 -12.61 -15.24
CA GLY A 242 8.19 -13.21 -15.02
C GLY A 242 7.34 -12.45 -14.00
N TYR A 243 7.44 -11.12 -13.99
CA TYR A 243 6.90 -10.27 -12.91
C TYR A 243 6.03 -9.14 -13.48
N GLU A 244 4.95 -8.81 -12.79
CA GLU A 244 4.05 -7.72 -13.17
C GLU A 244 3.81 -6.72 -12.05
N THR A 245 3.66 -5.46 -12.43
CA THR A 245 3.45 -4.38 -11.47
C THR A 245 2.57 -3.29 -12.03
N THR A 246 2.04 -2.44 -11.15
CA THR A 246 1.31 -1.26 -11.58
C THR A 246 2.29 -0.15 -11.95
N GLY A 247 2.05 0.48 -13.11
CA GLY A 247 2.66 1.73 -13.51
C GLY A 247 1.67 2.89 -13.36
N ILE A 248 2.15 4.06 -12.96
CA ILE A 248 1.37 5.30 -12.96
C ILE A 248 2.06 6.35 -13.82
N ARG A 249 1.28 7.01 -14.68
CA ARG A 249 1.80 8.08 -15.53
C ARG A 249 2.34 9.22 -14.70
N VAL A 250 3.46 9.75 -15.15
CA VAL A 250 4.05 11.01 -14.69
C VAL A 250 4.16 11.99 -15.85
N VAL A 251 4.08 13.28 -15.52
CA VAL A 251 4.25 14.38 -16.48
C VAL A 251 5.33 15.37 -16.03
N GLU A 252 5.69 15.31 -14.76
CA GLU A 252 6.78 16.09 -14.19
C GLU A 252 8.10 15.37 -14.45
N GLU A 253 9.16 16.15 -14.66
CA GLU A 253 10.49 15.60 -14.85
C GLU A 253 11.01 14.94 -13.57
N VAL A 254 11.72 13.82 -13.74
CA VAL A 254 12.52 13.18 -12.69
C VAL A 254 13.99 13.54 -12.98
N PRO A 255 14.57 14.54 -12.29
CA PRO A 255 15.86 15.13 -12.67
C PRO A 255 17.07 14.22 -12.42
N ASP A 256 16.91 13.19 -11.59
CA ASP A 256 17.96 12.27 -11.16
C ASP A 256 17.56 10.83 -11.47
N SER A 257 18.54 10.02 -11.80
CA SER A 257 18.50 8.55 -11.84
C SER A 257 18.06 7.84 -10.55
N SER A 258 17.71 8.58 -9.48
CA SER A 258 17.27 7.99 -8.21
C SER A 258 15.96 7.22 -8.33
N LEU A 259 15.13 7.53 -9.33
CA LEU A 259 13.97 6.75 -9.76
C LEU A 259 14.14 6.35 -11.23
N LYS A 260 13.67 5.15 -11.59
CA LYS A 260 13.60 4.71 -12.99
C LYS A 260 12.25 5.16 -13.56
N VAL A 261 12.30 5.82 -14.72
CA VAL A 261 11.14 6.18 -15.53
C VAL A 261 11.08 5.22 -16.72
N PHE A 262 9.90 4.68 -16.98
CA PHE A 262 9.63 3.75 -18.06
C PHE A 262 8.74 4.43 -19.09
N SER A 263 9.03 4.29 -20.39
CA SER A 263 8.30 4.98 -21.45
C SER A 263 7.73 3.98 -22.45
N ASP A 264 6.49 4.21 -22.88
CA ASP A 264 5.89 3.47 -24.02
C ASP A 264 6.16 4.19 -25.37
N GLY A 265 7.03 5.21 -25.35
CA GLY A 265 7.33 6.10 -26.47
C GLY A 265 6.33 7.26 -26.66
N LYS A 266 5.27 7.32 -25.85
CA LYS A 266 4.26 8.40 -25.86
C LYS A 266 4.04 9.02 -24.49
N LYS A 267 4.14 8.20 -23.44
CA LYS A 267 3.89 8.55 -22.05
C LYS A 267 4.95 7.91 -21.18
N ASP A 268 5.25 8.61 -20.10
CA ASP A 268 6.21 8.17 -19.11
C ASP A 268 5.48 7.71 -17.86
N TYR A 269 5.98 6.62 -17.28
CA TYR A 269 5.40 5.91 -16.15
C TYR A 269 6.47 5.62 -15.10
N VAL A 270 6.05 5.50 -13.85
CA VAL A 270 6.90 5.06 -12.74
C VAL A 270 6.32 3.83 -12.05
N PHE A 271 7.20 3.02 -11.48
CA PHE A 271 6.90 1.76 -10.78
C PHE A 271 6.04 1.99 -9.52
N VAL A 272 5.00 1.18 -9.33
CA VAL A 272 4.17 1.18 -8.11
C VAL A 272 4.17 -0.23 -7.51
N ASP A 273 5.02 -0.44 -6.49
CA ASP A 273 5.11 -1.71 -5.78
C ASP A 273 3.79 -2.01 -5.05
N ALA A 274 3.05 -3.04 -5.43
CA ALA A 274 1.88 -3.46 -4.66
C ALA A 274 2.24 -4.46 -3.55
N GLY A 275 3.38 -5.14 -3.66
CA GLY A 275 3.81 -6.21 -2.77
C GLY A 275 4.20 -5.72 -1.38
N VAL A 276 4.95 -4.61 -1.32
CA VAL A 276 5.49 -4.07 -0.06
C VAL A 276 5.38 -2.55 0.07
N PRO A 277 5.34 -2.00 1.30
CA PRO A 277 5.45 -0.57 1.56
C PRO A 277 6.69 0.10 0.95
N ARG A 278 6.51 0.78 -0.19
CA ARG A 278 7.53 1.64 -0.84
C ARG A 278 6.94 2.95 -1.36
N PHE A 279 7.81 3.96 -1.46
CA PHE A 279 7.50 5.19 -2.18
C PHE A 279 7.19 4.90 -3.65
N ILE A 280 6.19 5.60 -4.18
CA ILE A 280 5.81 5.53 -5.60
C ILE A 280 7.00 5.93 -6.48
N GLY A 281 7.32 5.12 -7.48
CA GLY A 281 8.50 5.23 -8.34
C GLY A 281 9.76 4.57 -7.81
N SER A 282 9.81 4.18 -6.53
CA SER A 282 10.95 3.43 -5.98
C SER A 282 10.97 2.03 -6.55
N THR A 283 11.98 1.76 -7.37
CA THR A 283 12.14 0.51 -8.11
C THR A 283 13.15 -0.37 -7.40
N PRO A 284 12.82 -1.63 -7.00
CA PRO A 284 13.80 -2.55 -6.44
C PRO A 284 14.98 -2.80 -7.41
N GLU A 285 16.18 -3.04 -6.88
CA GLU A 285 17.44 -3.09 -7.66
C GLU A 285 17.36 -4.05 -8.85
N VAL A 286 16.74 -5.22 -8.69
CA VAL A 286 16.55 -6.21 -9.76
C VAL A 286 15.83 -5.64 -10.99
N PHE A 287 14.89 -4.71 -10.81
CA PHE A 287 14.13 -4.07 -11.89
C PHE A 287 14.82 -2.83 -12.46
N GLN A 288 15.82 -2.28 -11.74
CA GLN A 288 16.62 -1.16 -12.26
C GLN A 288 17.53 -1.62 -13.39
N THR A 289 18.08 -2.83 -13.27
CA THR A 289 18.99 -3.42 -14.26
C THR A 289 18.32 -4.37 -15.25
N ALA A 290 17.04 -4.68 -15.05
CA ALA A 290 16.27 -5.48 -16.00
C ALA A 290 15.97 -4.71 -17.28
N ASP A 291 15.71 -5.47 -18.35
CA ASP A 291 15.16 -4.96 -19.59
C ASP A 291 13.84 -4.23 -19.30
N ASP A 292 13.55 -3.23 -20.13
CA ASP A 292 12.37 -2.40 -19.93
C ASP A 292 11.09 -3.24 -20.13
N PRO A 293 10.08 -3.06 -19.26
CA PRO A 293 8.88 -3.87 -19.29
C PRO A 293 8.02 -3.52 -20.51
N GLY A 294 7.21 -4.47 -20.95
CA GLY A 294 6.05 -4.16 -21.76
C GLY A 294 5.07 -3.30 -20.94
N ILE A 295 4.66 -2.15 -21.49
CA ILE A 295 3.71 -1.23 -20.84
C ILE A 295 2.33 -1.39 -21.48
N TYR A 296 1.37 -1.87 -20.70
CA TYR A 296 0.01 -2.13 -21.14
C TYR A 296 -0.97 -1.21 -20.40
N PRO A 297 -1.47 -0.13 -21.03
CA PRO A 297 -2.43 0.77 -20.41
C PRO A 297 -3.70 0.03 -19.96
N VAL A 298 -4.25 0.44 -18.81
CA VAL A 298 -5.48 -0.12 -18.23
C VAL A 298 -6.49 1.02 -18.04
N GLY A 299 -7.69 0.83 -18.57
CA GLY A 299 -8.73 1.85 -18.61
C GLY A 299 -8.41 3.03 -19.53
N SER A 300 -9.16 4.12 -19.35
CA SER A 300 -9.07 5.34 -20.15
C SER A 300 -8.77 6.58 -19.30
N GLY A 301 -8.17 6.39 -18.13
CA GLY A 301 -7.86 7.47 -17.20
C GLY A 301 -6.82 8.45 -17.74
N THR A 302 -6.82 9.66 -17.20
CA THR A 302 -5.91 10.74 -17.62
C THR A 302 -5.17 11.40 -16.46
N LYS A 303 -5.51 11.08 -15.20
CA LYS A 303 -4.84 11.67 -14.04
C LYS A 303 -3.44 11.06 -13.89
N SER A 304 -2.43 11.91 -13.79
CA SER A 304 -1.04 11.54 -13.53
C SER A 304 -0.67 11.76 -12.06
N TYR A 305 0.38 11.08 -11.59
CA TYR A 305 0.93 11.30 -10.25
C TYR A 305 1.93 12.46 -10.26
N ARG A 306 1.49 13.62 -9.77
CA ARG A 306 2.29 14.87 -9.77
C ARG A 306 3.39 14.91 -8.71
N PRO A 307 3.19 14.34 -7.51
CA PRO A 307 4.23 14.21 -6.50
C PRO A 307 5.61 13.69 -6.86
N ILE A 308 5.76 13.08 -8.03
CA ILE A 308 7.03 12.46 -8.40
C ILE A 308 8.20 13.45 -8.31
N ASN A 309 7.95 14.74 -8.58
CA ASN A 309 8.89 15.85 -8.49
C ASN A 309 9.46 16.11 -7.08
N TYR A 310 8.84 15.58 -6.03
CA TYR A 310 9.40 15.58 -4.67
C TYR A 310 9.84 14.19 -4.21
N VAL A 311 9.14 13.13 -4.64
CA VAL A 311 9.44 11.76 -4.22
C VAL A 311 10.85 11.36 -4.65
N TRP A 312 11.30 11.74 -5.86
CA TRP A 312 12.64 11.42 -6.34
C TRP A 312 13.73 11.93 -5.40
N LYS A 313 13.53 13.12 -4.82
CA LYS A 313 14.51 13.73 -3.93
C LYS A 313 14.54 13.03 -2.58
N ILE A 314 13.38 12.67 -2.03
CA ILE A 314 13.31 11.86 -0.80
C ILE A 314 14.07 10.55 -1.03
N VAL A 315 13.81 9.86 -2.13
CA VAL A 315 14.50 8.60 -2.45
C VAL A 315 16.00 8.81 -2.68
N ALA A 316 16.41 9.90 -3.34
CA ALA A 316 17.82 10.25 -3.53
C ALA A 316 18.54 10.49 -2.20
N ASP A 317 17.95 11.27 -1.29
CA ASP A 317 18.51 11.56 0.04
C ASP A 317 18.63 10.28 0.86
N LEU A 318 17.62 9.39 0.83
CA LEU A 318 17.67 8.10 1.51
C LEU A 318 18.76 7.19 0.95
N ASN A 319 18.90 7.11 -0.38
CA ASN A 319 19.95 6.35 -1.02
C ASN A 319 21.34 6.92 -0.67
N HIS A 320 21.48 8.24 -0.58
CA HIS A 320 22.72 8.89 -0.16
C HIS A 320 23.06 8.55 1.30
N LEU A 321 22.10 8.64 2.22
CA LEU A 321 22.29 8.29 3.63
C LEU A 321 22.67 6.82 3.81
N LYS A 322 22.09 5.90 3.02
CA LYS A 322 22.49 4.48 2.98
C LYS A 322 23.94 4.31 2.53
N LYS A 323 24.35 5.01 1.46
CA LYS A 323 25.73 4.98 0.95
C LYS A 323 26.74 5.50 1.99
N LEU A 324 26.36 6.50 2.78
CA LEU A 324 27.19 7.03 3.87
C LEU A 324 27.18 6.17 5.15
N GLY A 325 26.40 5.07 5.18
CA GLY A 325 26.23 4.24 6.38
C GLY A 325 25.54 4.98 7.54
N LYS A 326 24.78 6.04 7.25
CA LYS A 326 24.05 6.83 8.26
C LYS A 326 22.70 6.23 8.63
N ILE A 327 22.14 5.43 7.74
CA ILE A 327 20.97 4.58 7.98
C ILE A 327 21.27 3.17 7.49
N ASP A 328 20.69 2.18 8.14
CA ASP A 328 20.83 0.78 7.70
C ASP A 328 20.14 0.60 6.33
N LYS A 329 20.70 -0.27 5.48
CA LYS A 329 20.04 -0.75 4.27
C LYS A 329 18.66 -1.34 4.57
N THR A 330 18.48 -1.90 5.78
CA THR A 330 17.21 -2.45 6.27
C THR A 330 16.27 -1.40 6.86
N THR A 331 16.68 -0.13 6.97
CA THR A 331 15.81 0.93 7.50
C THR A 331 14.61 1.12 6.58
N VAL A 332 13.43 0.72 7.07
CA VAL A 332 12.14 0.92 6.41
C VAL A 332 11.57 2.25 6.90
N ILE A 333 11.52 3.24 6.01
CA ILE A 333 10.72 4.43 6.24
C ILE A 333 9.33 4.13 5.75
N ASN A 334 8.33 4.32 6.60
CA ASN A 334 6.96 4.11 6.24
C ASN A 334 6.56 5.16 5.18
N PRO A 335 6.36 4.78 3.90
CA PRO A 335 6.00 5.74 2.86
C PRO A 335 4.63 6.37 3.11
N TRP A 336 3.82 5.71 3.94
CA TRP A 336 2.48 6.14 4.31
C TRP A 336 2.44 6.98 5.58
N ASP A 337 3.58 7.27 6.19
CA ASP A 337 3.71 8.27 7.24
C ASP A 337 4.35 9.56 6.70
N LYS A 338 3.63 10.28 5.83
CA LYS A 338 4.15 11.51 5.21
C LYS A 338 4.47 12.56 6.28
N PHE A 339 3.57 12.73 7.25
CA PHE A 339 3.76 13.64 8.38
C PHE A 339 5.01 13.30 9.19
N GLY A 340 5.16 12.05 9.63
CA GLY A 340 6.31 11.61 10.42
C GLY A 340 7.61 11.60 9.64
N THR A 341 7.59 11.21 8.36
CA THR A 341 8.75 11.29 7.46
C THR A 341 9.22 12.73 7.32
N CYS A 342 8.29 13.66 7.08
CA CYS A 342 8.61 15.08 6.99
C CYS A 342 9.15 15.63 8.32
N LEU A 343 8.54 15.27 9.44
CA LEU A 343 9.00 15.68 10.77
C LEU A 343 10.41 15.13 11.08
N TRP A 344 10.69 13.89 10.70
CA TRP A 344 12.00 13.27 10.86
C TRP A 344 13.05 13.97 10.01
N ILE A 345 12.77 14.24 8.73
CA ILE A 345 13.69 14.97 7.84
C ILE A 345 13.99 16.36 8.42
N LYS A 346 12.97 17.14 8.83
CA LYS A 346 13.15 18.48 9.40
C LYS A 346 14.05 18.49 10.63
N ASN A 347 13.91 17.49 11.49
CA ASN A 347 14.65 17.40 12.75
C ASN A 347 15.98 16.65 12.63
N SER A 348 16.24 16.03 11.48
CA SER A 348 17.47 15.26 11.27
C SER A 348 18.65 16.20 11.09
N LYS A 349 19.59 16.15 12.04
CA LYS A 349 20.89 16.83 11.92
C LYS A 349 21.69 16.37 10.68
N LEU A 350 21.34 15.21 10.12
CA LEU A 350 21.98 14.63 8.94
C LEU A 350 21.60 15.35 7.64
N LEU A 351 20.49 16.09 7.63
CA LEU A 351 19.91 16.74 6.44
C LEU A 351 19.83 18.28 6.58
N GLN A 352 20.56 18.86 7.55
CA GLN A 352 20.53 20.31 7.84
C GLN A 352 20.92 21.22 6.67
N ASN A 353 21.66 20.69 5.68
CA ASN A 353 22.09 21.43 4.49
C ASN A 353 21.29 21.06 3.22
N THR A 354 20.29 20.18 3.33
CA THR A 354 19.40 19.84 2.22
C THR A 354 18.06 20.53 2.43
N THR A 355 17.57 21.27 1.43
CA THR A 355 16.23 21.86 1.48
C THR A 355 15.19 20.77 1.76
N CYS A 356 14.56 20.82 2.94
CA CYS A 356 13.51 19.91 3.33
C CYS A 356 12.22 20.31 2.59
N TYR A 357 11.98 19.76 1.40
CA TYR A 357 10.80 20.08 0.58
C TYR A 357 9.49 19.50 1.14
N CYS A 358 9.60 18.62 2.13
CA CYS A 358 8.52 18.29 3.05
C CYS A 358 7.92 19.51 3.78
N CYS A 359 8.60 20.67 3.78
CA CYS A 359 8.10 21.93 4.32
C CYS A 359 7.28 22.76 3.33
N ASP A 360 7.42 22.53 2.02
CA ASP A 360 6.83 23.36 0.96
C ASP A 360 5.65 22.65 0.25
N MET A 361 5.29 21.45 0.71
CA MET A 361 4.12 20.67 0.27
C MET A 361 2.82 21.11 0.95
#